data_AF-A0A9U8EFE5-F1
#
_entry.id   AF-A0A9U8EFE5-F1
#
_cell.length_a   1.000
_cell.length_b   1.000
_cell.length_c   1.000
_cell.angle_alpha   90.00
_cell.angle_beta   90.00
_cell.angle_gamma   90.00
#
_symmetry.space_group_name_H-M   'P 1'
#
loop_
_entity.id
_entity.type
_entity.pdbx_description
1 polymer ?
#
loop_
_entity_poly.entity_id
_entity_poly.type
_entity_poly.pdbx_seq_one_letter_code
_entity_poly.pdbx_strand_id
1 'polypeptide(L)'
;MDPSQNSLKASLKSLLTELESIKNKPTNKQVYIQRISDVEGKFHRFHEEVTPKPVLSELYTCVGRMRFYDEMLAIYFEILDNDKVQRLWPAKATWKVELVDDDDNSVDPFPLGEASCLFNKPRQGFTSHPTDWISIRYNDIRQSRLIGADNSITIKWTVLVEPVLQNIYLEEFEQLLINAERYFDFFNGGEISQIKESLAEIKNKSEEHERKISDLQNLLPEIQEKLNVIENKQDSIDGQFKTIICKLKQN
;
A
#
# COMPACT_ATOMS: atom_id res chain seq x y z
N MET A 1 -11.77 -32.70 36.37
CA MET A 1 -11.56 -32.14 35.02
C MET A 1 -10.08 -32.19 34.73
N ASP A 2 -9.72 -32.68 33.55
CA ASP A 2 -8.32 -32.92 33.15
C ASP A 2 -7.59 -31.57 32.91
N PRO A 3 -6.41 -31.32 33.48
CA PRO A 3 -5.66 -30.08 33.28
C PRO A 3 -5.39 -29.75 31.80
N SER A 4 -5.26 -30.78 30.96
CA SER A 4 -5.07 -30.64 29.51
C SER A 4 -6.28 -30.03 28.81
N GLN A 5 -7.50 -30.33 29.28
CA GLN A 5 -8.77 -29.85 28.71
C GLN A 5 -9.02 -28.37 29.01
N ASN A 6 -8.67 -27.92 30.22
CA ASN A 6 -8.76 -26.50 30.59
C ASN A 6 -7.72 -25.66 29.86
N SER A 7 -6.51 -26.21 29.64
CA SER A 7 -5.47 -25.56 28.84
C SER A 7 -5.92 -25.36 27.39
N LEU A 8 -6.52 -26.39 26.77
CA LEU A 8 -6.94 -26.30 25.37
C LEU A 8 -8.11 -25.32 25.18
N LYS A 9 -9.09 -25.33 26.10
CA LYS A 9 -10.23 -24.39 26.07
C LYS A 9 -9.77 -22.94 26.28
N ALA A 10 -8.79 -22.72 27.17
CA ALA A 10 -8.19 -21.41 27.36
C ALA A 10 -7.45 -20.94 26.09
N SER A 11 -6.71 -21.83 25.43
CA SER A 11 -6.05 -21.54 24.16
C SER A 11 -7.06 -21.18 23.06
N LEU A 12 -8.13 -21.96 22.89
CA LEU A 12 -9.20 -21.67 21.90
C LEU A 12 -9.88 -20.33 22.16
N LYS A 13 -10.19 -20.00 23.42
CA LYS A 13 -10.82 -18.73 23.78
C LYS A 13 -9.88 -17.53 23.56
N SER A 14 -8.59 -17.70 23.89
CA SER A 14 -7.55 -16.71 23.59
C SER A 14 -7.43 -16.47 22.08
N LEU A 15 -7.45 -17.54 21.29
CA LEU A 15 -7.35 -17.48 19.83
C LEU A 15 -8.58 -16.83 19.19
N LEU A 16 -9.80 -17.13 19.67
CA LEU A 16 -11.02 -16.47 19.21
C LEU A 16 -10.97 -14.96 19.51
N THR A 17 -10.47 -14.59 20.70
CA THR A 17 -10.28 -13.19 21.08
C THR A 17 -9.25 -12.49 20.18
N GLU A 18 -8.16 -13.17 19.80
CA GLU A 18 -7.19 -12.64 18.83
C GLU A 18 -7.81 -12.45 17.44
N LEU A 19 -8.61 -13.41 16.96
CA LEU A 19 -9.30 -13.33 15.67
C LEU A 19 -10.36 -12.22 15.64
N GLU A 20 -11.16 -12.09 16.69
CA GLU A 20 -12.11 -10.98 16.83
C GLU A 20 -11.37 -9.63 16.93
N SER A 21 -10.21 -9.60 17.59
CA SER A 21 -9.36 -8.41 17.60
C SER A 21 -8.86 -8.06 16.20
N ILE A 22 -8.57 -9.06 15.36
CA ILE A 22 -8.10 -8.85 13.97
C ILE A 22 -9.25 -8.40 13.07
N LYS A 23 -10.44 -8.99 13.21
CA LYS A 23 -11.67 -8.58 12.51
C LYS A 23 -12.06 -7.13 12.83
N ASN A 24 -11.78 -6.68 14.05
CA ASN A 24 -12.09 -5.35 14.54
C ASN A 24 -10.87 -4.40 14.61
N LYS A 25 -9.69 -4.80 14.11
CA LYS A 25 -8.46 -4.02 14.29
C LYS A 25 -8.42 -2.80 13.36
N PRO A 26 -7.95 -1.66 13.86
CA PRO A 26 -7.94 -0.43 13.09
C PRO A 26 -6.95 -0.54 11.95
N THR A 27 -7.41 -0.20 10.76
CA THR A 27 -6.55 0.13 9.63
C THR A 27 -5.56 1.21 10.07
N ASN A 28 -4.27 0.93 9.95
CA ASN A 28 -3.26 1.91 10.34
C ASN A 28 -3.11 2.92 9.20
N LYS A 29 -3.95 3.96 9.24
CA LYS A 29 -3.90 5.07 8.30
C LYS A 29 -2.95 6.14 8.82
N GLN A 30 -1.89 6.40 8.07
CA GLN A 30 -0.93 7.47 8.36
C GLN A 30 -0.90 8.44 7.20
N VAL A 31 -0.90 9.74 7.52
CA VAL A 31 -0.82 10.80 6.53
C VAL A 31 0.46 11.57 6.77
N TYR A 32 1.21 11.75 5.70
CA TYR A 32 2.42 12.54 5.67
C TYR A 32 2.20 13.71 4.74
N ILE A 33 2.63 14.88 5.18
CA ILE A 33 2.60 16.10 4.38
C ILE A 33 4.01 16.67 4.43
N GLN A 34 4.61 16.87 3.27
CA GLN A 34 5.96 17.41 3.15
C GLN A 34 5.98 18.49 2.08
N ARG A 35 6.32 19.72 2.51
CA ARG A 35 6.69 20.79 1.59
C ARG A 35 8.12 20.58 1.10
N ILE A 36 8.33 20.71 -0.19
CA ILE A 36 9.63 20.62 -0.86
C ILE A 36 9.86 21.95 -1.56
N SER A 37 10.86 22.69 -1.11
CA SER A 37 11.33 23.92 -1.75
C SER A 37 12.37 23.63 -2.83
N ASP A 38 12.59 24.56 -3.75
CA ASP A 38 13.56 24.47 -4.84
C ASP A 38 13.34 23.23 -5.74
N VAL A 39 12.10 23.02 -6.18
CA VAL A 39 11.69 21.83 -6.92
C VAL A 39 12.48 21.70 -8.21
N GLU A 40 12.55 22.76 -9.02
CA GLU A 40 13.38 22.77 -10.22
C GLU A 40 14.83 22.38 -9.92
N GLY A 41 15.47 22.96 -8.90
CA GLY A 41 16.84 22.62 -8.53
C GLY A 41 17.01 21.15 -8.12
N LYS A 42 16.05 20.58 -7.40
CA LYS A 42 16.08 19.17 -6.96
C LYS A 42 15.99 18.18 -8.11
N PHE A 43 15.19 18.46 -9.12
CA PHE A 43 15.09 17.59 -10.31
C PHE A 43 16.33 17.65 -11.22
N HIS A 44 17.09 18.75 -11.19
CA HIS A 44 18.33 18.92 -11.95
C HIS A 44 19.58 18.44 -11.21
N ARG A 45 19.52 18.23 -9.88
CA ARG A 45 20.62 17.65 -9.11
C ARG A 45 20.57 16.14 -9.18
N PHE A 46 21.71 15.52 -9.46
CA PHE A 46 21.84 14.07 -9.37
C PHE A 46 21.74 13.64 -7.90
N HIS A 47 20.70 12.86 -7.59
CA HIS A 47 20.55 12.10 -6.35
C HIS A 47 20.44 12.94 -5.08
N GLU A 48 19.22 13.38 -4.77
CA GLU A 48 18.86 13.88 -3.44
C GLU A 48 17.83 12.95 -2.78
N GLU A 49 18.05 12.56 -1.52
CA GLU A 49 17.11 11.78 -0.73
C GLU A 49 16.50 12.63 0.38
N VAL A 50 15.17 12.73 0.40
CA VAL A 50 14.41 13.43 1.45
C VAL A 50 13.67 12.39 2.27
N THR A 51 13.90 12.41 3.59
CA THR A 51 13.24 11.52 4.56
C THR A 51 12.42 12.35 5.54
N PRO A 52 11.10 12.37 5.39
CA PRO A 52 10.16 12.94 6.35
C PRO A 52 10.26 12.26 7.70
N LYS A 53 9.86 12.97 8.76
CA LYS A 53 9.85 12.39 10.10
C LYS A 53 8.91 11.17 10.14
N PRO A 54 9.33 10.03 10.73
CA PRO A 54 8.46 8.89 10.90
C PRO A 54 7.22 9.27 11.70
N VAL A 55 6.05 8.81 11.28
CA VAL A 55 4.84 8.88 12.09
C VAL A 55 4.83 7.65 12.98
N LEU A 56 4.94 7.89 14.30
CA LEU A 56 4.83 6.83 15.29
C LEU A 56 3.37 6.43 15.41
N SER A 57 3.07 5.18 15.09
CA SER A 57 1.78 4.57 15.42
C SER A 57 1.98 3.38 16.34
N GLU A 58 0.92 3.03 17.06
CA GLU A 58 0.90 1.86 17.94
C GLU A 58 1.01 0.54 17.17
N LEU A 59 0.75 0.53 15.86
CA LEU A 59 0.77 -0.68 15.04
C LEU A 59 2.04 -0.80 14.19
N TYR A 60 2.30 0.14 13.27
CA TYR A 60 3.47 0.10 12.38
C TYR A 60 4.14 1.46 12.32
N THR A 61 5.46 1.53 12.54
CA THR A 61 6.21 2.76 12.31
C THR A 61 6.63 2.80 10.85
N CYS A 62 6.16 3.81 10.13
CA CYS A 62 6.35 3.94 8.71
C CYS A 62 7.31 5.09 8.41
N VAL A 63 8.12 4.93 7.36
CA VAL A 63 9.01 5.99 6.85
C VAL A 63 8.77 6.14 5.36
N GLY A 64 8.27 7.30 4.95
CA GLY A 64 8.26 7.69 3.54
C GLY A 64 9.67 8.08 3.09
N ARG A 65 10.02 7.74 1.86
CA ARG A 65 11.30 8.08 1.25
C ARG A 65 11.04 8.69 -0.11
N MET A 66 11.75 9.78 -0.40
CA MET A 66 11.68 10.47 -1.67
C MET A 66 13.08 10.56 -2.26
N ARG A 67 13.24 10.16 -3.51
CA ARG A 67 14.51 10.25 -4.22
C ARG A 67 14.35 10.94 -5.55
N PHE A 68 15.14 11.98 -5.76
CA PHE A 68 15.23 12.70 -7.04
C PHE A 68 16.35 12.12 -7.90
N TYR A 69 16.06 11.81 -9.15
CA TYR A 69 17.03 11.35 -10.15
C TYR A 69 16.57 11.75 -11.55
N ASP A 70 17.39 12.51 -12.28
CA ASP A 70 17.24 12.76 -13.72
C ASP A 70 15.78 13.03 -14.17
N GLU A 71 15.22 14.18 -13.77
CA GLU A 71 13.83 14.58 -14.03
C GLU A 71 12.73 13.68 -13.42
N MET A 72 13.10 12.73 -12.55
CA MET A 72 12.18 11.83 -11.86
C MET A 72 12.22 11.99 -10.34
N LEU A 73 11.08 11.74 -9.72
CA LEU A 73 10.90 11.60 -8.28
C LEU A 73 10.36 10.20 -8.00
N ALA A 74 11.13 9.35 -7.34
CA ALA A 74 10.61 8.12 -6.73
C ALA A 74 10.10 8.42 -5.33
N ILE A 75 8.93 7.87 -5.03
CA ILE A 75 8.37 7.85 -3.68
C ILE A 75 8.12 6.40 -3.31
N TYR A 76 8.73 5.99 -2.20
CA TYR A 76 8.63 4.64 -1.67
C TYR A 76 8.55 4.69 -0.15
N PHE A 77 8.28 3.55 0.46
CA PHE A 77 7.95 3.48 1.87
C PHE A 77 8.59 2.26 2.55
N GLU A 78 9.09 2.45 3.77
CA GLU A 78 9.72 1.42 4.61
C GLU A 78 8.95 1.22 5.91
N ILE A 79 8.81 -0.04 6.35
CA ILE A 79 8.35 -0.36 7.71
C ILE A 79 9.57 -0.59 8.59
N LEU A 80 9.68 0.21 9.66
CA LEU A 80 10.69 0.02 10.70
C LEU A 80 10.25 -1.08 11.65
N ASP A 81 11.13 -2.02 11.98
CA ASP A 81 10.88 -2.92 13.09
C ASP A 81 10.90 -2.15 14.42
N ASN A 82 9.99 -2.49 15.33
CA ASN A 82 9.98 -1.94 16.68
C ASN A 82 9.67 -3.08 17.64
N ASP A 83 10.73 -3.60 18.26
CA ASP A 83 10.70 -4.73 19.20
C ASP A 83 9.75 -4.51 20.38
N LYS A 84 9.32 -3.28 20.64
CA LYS A 84 8.38 -2.93 21.72
C LYS A 84 6.91 -3.20 21.39
N VAL A 85 6.58 -3.51 20.13
CA VAL A 85 5.20 -3.73 19.68
C VAL A 85 5.12 -5.07 18.95
N GLN A 86 4.31 -5.99 19.47
CA GLN A 86 4.02 -7.26 18.80
C GLN A 86 3.12 -7.01 17.59
N ARG A 87 3.65 -7.25 16.39
CA ARG A 87 2.99 -6.98 15.09
C ARG A 87 2.69 -8.26 14.35
N LEU A 88 1.60 -8.22 13.57
CA LEU A 88 1.23 -9.31 12.67
C LEU A 88 2.00 -9.17 11.36
N TRP A 89 2.61 -10.25 10.89
CA TRP A 89 3.35 -10.27 9.63
C TRP A 89 2.91 -11.48 8.81
N PRO A 90 2.89 -11.40 7.46
CA PRO A 90 3.20 -10.21 6.66
C PRO A 90 2.14 -9.12 6.75
N ALA A 91 2.51 -7.90 6.37
CA ALA A 91 1.62 -6.75 6.31
C ALA A 91 1.54 -6.24 4.87
N LYS A 92 0.34 -5.95 4.37
CA LYS A 92 0.14 -5.22 3.13
C LYS A 92 0.10 -3.75 3.45
N ALA A 93 0.91 -2.96 2.77
CA ALA A 93 0.76 -1.53 2.77
C ALA A 93 0.31 -1.05 1.40
N THR A 94 -0.66 -0.16 1.39
CA THR A 94 -1.11 0.58 0.21
C THR A 94 -0.86 2.06 0.47
N TRP A 95 -0.32 2.78 -0.49
CA TRP A 95 -0.12 4.21 -0.35
C TRP A 95 -0.54 4.99 -1.60
N LYS A 96 -1.18 6.12 -1.35
CA LYS A 96 -1.61 7.09 -2.37
C LYS A 96 -0.80 8.36 -2.21
N VAL A 97 -0.30 8.91 -3.31
CA VAL A 97 0.46 10.18 -3.35
C VAL A 97 -0.28 11.21 -4.18
N GLU A 98 -0.35 12.43 -3.65
CA GLU A 98 -1.05 13.56 -4.24
C GLU A 98 -0.23 14.84 -4.02
N LEU A 99 -0.27 15.77 -4.98
CA LEU A 99 0.09 17.16 -4.73
C LEU A 99 -1.09 17.87 -4.11
N VAL A 100 -0.82 18.68 -3.10
CA VAL A 100 -1.82 19.53 -2.44
C VAL A 100 -1.33 20.95 -2.44
N ASP A 101 -2.28 21.89 -2.46
CA ASP A 101 -1.98 23.31 -2.28
C ASP A 101 -1.48 23.56 -0.85
N ASP A 102 -0.59 24.55 -0.71
CA ASP A 102 -0.08 25.03 0.58
C ASP A 102 -1.17 25.76 1.38
N ASP A 103 -2.11 26.41 0.67
CA ASP A 103 -3.21 27.15 1.24
C ASP A 103 -4.49 26.30 1.22
N ASP A 104 -4.90 25.89 2.42
CA ASP A 104 -6.07 25.08 2.80
C ASP A 104 -7.21 25.00 1.74
N ASN A 105 -7.27 23.84 1.05
CA ASN A 105 -8.45 23.17 0.45
C ASN A 105 -9.24 23.83 -0.71
N SER A 106 -8.75 24.87 -1.40
CA SER A 106 -9.53 25.43 -2.53
C SER A 106 -9.32 24.72 -3.88
N VAL A 107 -8.24 23.96 -4.02
CA VAL A 107 -7.86 23.23 -5.24
C VAL A 107 -7.90 21.73 -4.98
N ASP A 108 -8.55 20.99 -5.88
CA ASP A 108 -8.58 19.53 -5.82
C ASP A 108 -7.15 18.96 -5.84
N PRO A 109 -6.81 18.02 -4.94
CA PRO A 109 -5.50 17.38 -4.94
C PRO A 109 -5.19 16.77 -6.30
N PHE A 110 -3.97 17.00 -6.80
CA PHE A 110 -3.53 16.41 -8.06
C PHE A 110 -2.95 15.01 -7.80
N PRO A 111 -3.57 13.94 -8.32
CA PRO A 111 -3.10 12.58 -8.05
C PRO A 111 -1.78 12.31 -8.77
N LEU A 112 -0.80 11.80 -8.04
CA LEU A 112 0.50 11.41 -8.58
C LEU A 112 0.64 9.89 -8.74
N GLY A 113 -0.11 9.11 -7.96
CA GLY A 113 -0.16 7.66 -8.11
C GLY A 113 -0.61 6.93 -6.85
N GLU A 114 -0.76 5.62 -7.00
CA GLU A 114 -1.03 4.68 -5.92
C GLU A 114 -0.16 3.43 -6.14
N ALA A 115 0.35 2.86 -5.05
CA ALA A 115 1.14 1.63 -5.08
C ALA A 115 0.83 0.78 -3.85
N SER A 116 1.15 -0.52 -3.93
CA SER A 116 0.95 -1.43 -2.81
C SER A 116 2.01 -2.50 -2.77
N CYS A 117 2.42 -2.90 -1.57
CA CYS A 117 3.46 -3.90 -1.38
C CYS A 117 3.16 -4.76 -0.16
N LEU A 118 3.57 -6.04 -0.25
CA LEU A 118 3.62 -6.95 0.89
C LEU A 118 4.97 -6.80 1.59
N PHE A 119 4.94 -6.58 2.89
CA PHE A 119 6.10 -6.50 3.74
C PHE A 119 6.15 -7.74 4.62
N ASN A 120 7.29 -8.43 4.57
CA ASN A 120 7.59 -9.50 5.51
C ASN A 120 8.20 -8.93 6.78
N LYS A 121 8.19 -9.72 7.86
CA LYS A 121 8.85 -9.31 9.10
C LYS A 121 10.33 -8.96 8.83
N PRO A 122 10.78 -7.74 9.14
CA PRO A 122 12.19 -7.38 9.02
C PRO A 122 13.04 -8.28 9.94
N ARG A 123 14.31 -8.46 9.59
CA ARG A 123 15.28 -8.98 10.56
C ARG A 123 15.48 -7.95 11.67
N GLN A 124 15.75 -8.39 12.89
CA GLN A 124 15.92 -7.49 14.03
C GLN A 124 16.96 -6.40 13.72
N GLY A 125 16.58 -5.13 13.91
CA GLY A 125 17.44 -3.97 13.61
C GLY A 125 17.52 -3.55 12.14
N PHE A 126 16.77 -4.20 11.25
CA PHE A 126 16.69 -3.86 9.82
C PHE A 126 15.31 -3.30 9.45
N THR A 127 15.27 -2.57 8.34
CA THR A 127 14.04 -2.07 7.72
C THR A 127 13.55 -3.02 6.64
N SER A 128 12.23 -3.18 6.50
CA SER A 128 11.68 -3.84 5.32
C SER A 128 11.55 -2.81 4.20
N HIS A 129 12.26 -3.04 3.10
CA HIS A 129 12.17 -2.22 1.91
C HIS A 129 10.99 -2.66 1.03
N PRO A 130 10.37 -1.72 0.31
CA PRO A 130 9.28 -2.04 -0.60
C PRO A 130 9.82 -2.67 -1.88
N THR A 131 9.01 -3.51 -2.51
CA THR A 131 9.26 -4.01 -3.88
C THR A 131 8.60 -3.15 -4.94
N ASP A 132 7.84 -2.13 -4.54
CA ASP A 132 7.09 -1.24 -5.42
C ASP A 132 7.32 0.23 -5.02
N TRP A 133 7.23 1.14 -5.98
CA TRP A 133 7.42 2.57 -5.77
C TRP A 133 6.67 3.39 -6.83
N ILE A 134 6.30 4.61 -6.47
CA ILE A 134 5.67 5.54 -7.39
C ILE A 134 6.76 6.39 -8.03
N SER A 135 6.84 6.38 -9.36
CA SER A 135 7.78 7.19 -10.14
C SER A 135 7.03 8.33 -10.82
N ILE A 136 7.47 9.57 -10.59
CA ILE A 136 6.78 10.78 -11.05
C ILE A 136 7.74 11.61 -11.91
N ARG A 137 7.33 12.00 -13.12
CA ARG A 137 8.13 12.91 -13.95
C ARG A 137 7.95 14.34 -13.49
N TYR A 138 9.01 15.14 -13.59
CA TYR A 138 8.95 16.58 -13.32
C TYR A 138 7.87 17.27 -14.16
N ASN A 139 7.69 16.87 -15.41
CA ASN A 139 6.66 17.43 -16.29
C ASN A 139 5.24 17.15 -15.79
N ASP A 140 4.98 16.01 -15.15
CA ASP A 140 3.66 15.69 -14.58
C ASP A 140 3.36 16.64 -13.40
N ILE A 141 4.38 16.99 -12.62
CA ILE A 141 4.28 18.00 -11.54
C ILE A 141 4.03 19.40 -12.13
N ARG A 142 4.73 19.79 -13.20
CA ARG A 142 4.50 21.09 -13.86
C ARG A 142 3.08 21.24 -14.40
N GLN A 143 2.49 20.15 -14.90
CA GLN A 143 1.13 20.15 -15.42
C GLN A 143 0.07 20.36 -14.34
N SER A 144 0.36 20.02 -13.08
CA SER A 144 -0.57 20.19 -11.96
C SER A 144 -0.93 21.64 -11.65
N ARG A 145 -0.08 22.60 -12.06
CA ARG A 145 -0.14 24.03 -11.66
C ARG A 145 -0.07 24.26 -10.14
N LEU A 146 0.33 23.25 -9.36
CA LEU A 146 0.51 23.32 -7.91
C LEU A 146 1.97 23.60 -7.50
N ILE A 147 2.81 24.03 -8.45
CA ILE A 147 4.12 24.60 -8.12
C ILE A 147 3.87 26.03 -7.63
N GLY A 148 4.14 26.26 -6.35
CA GLY A 148 4.05 27.57 -5.72
C GLY A 148 4.99 28.58 -6.40
N ALA A 149 4.64 29.86 -6.26
CA ALA A 149 5.44 30.96 -6.83
C ALA A 149 6.89 31.00 -6.30
N ASP A 150 7.15 30.39 -5.15
CA ASP A 150 8.46 30.21 -4.53
C ASP A 150 9.21 28.95 -5.02
N ASN A 151 8.76 28.33 -6.11
CA ASN A 151 9.31 27.08 -6.64
C ASN A 151 9.25 25.94 -5.61
N SER A 152 8.14 25.85 -4.87
CA SER A 152 7.88 24.78 -3.92
C SER A 152 6.63 23.96 -4.28
N ILE A 153 6.58 22.72 -3.80
CA ILE A 153 5.39 21.87 -3.87
C ILE A 153 5.12 21.29 -2.48
N THR A 154 3.86 20.97 -2.20
CA THR A 154 3.50 20.16 -1.04
C THR A 154 2.96 18.82 -1.49
N ILE A 155 3.64 17.76 -1.04
CA ILE A 155 3.25 16.39 -1.31
C ILE A 155 2.54 15.85 -0.07
N LYS A 156 1.34 15.33 -0.30
CA LYS A 156 0.61 14.54 0.67
C LYS A 156 0.66 13.08 0.23
N TRP A 157 1.02 12.19 1.13
CA TRP A 157 0.76 10.77 0.91
C TRP A 157 0.11 10.12 2.10
N THR A 158 -0.81 9.22 1.79
CA THR A 158 -1.61 8.47 2.74
C THR A 158 -1.21 7.02 2.65
N VAL A 159 -0.70 6.46 3.74
CA VAL A 159 -0.31 5.04 3.85
C VAL A 159 -1.35 4.32 4.69
N LEU A 160 -1.83 3.20 4.17
CA LEU A 160 -2.71 2.26 4.85
C LEU A 160 -1.94 0.96 5.05
N VAL A 161 -1.76 0.52 6.29
CA VAL A 161 -1.12 -0.77 6.59
C VAL A 161 -2.12 -1.71 7.23
N GLU A 162 -2.25 -2.89 6.63
CA GLU A 162 -3.16 -3.96 7.02
C GLU A 162 -2.38 -5.27 7.21
N PRO A 163 -2.60 -6.01 8.31
CA PRO A 163 -2.04 -7.34 8.44
C PRO A 163 -2.66 -8.28 7.40
N VAL A 164 -1.84 -9.10 6.73
CA VAL A 164 -2.32 -10.11 5.79
C VAL A 164 -2.30 -11.46 6.50
N LEU A 165 -3.48 -12.03 6.69
CA LEU A 165 -3.62 -13.43 7.05
C LEU A 165 -3.21 -14.26 5.83
N GLN A 166 -1.99 -14.78 5.82
CA GLN A 166 -1.57 -15.71 4.77
C GLN A 166 -2.35 -17.02 4.87
N ASN A 167 -2.66 -17.63 3.72
CA ASN A 167 -3.31 -18.95 3.62
C ASN A 167 -2.62 -20.04 4.45
N ILE A 168 -1.31 -19.92 4.72
CA ILE A 168 -0.55 -20.85 5.58
C ILE A 168 -1.07 -20.84 7.02
N TYR A 169 -1.42 -19.65 7.55
CA TYR A 169 -2.05 -19.56 8.87
C TYR A 169 -3.46 -20.12 8.86
N LEU A 170 -4.19 -20.04 7.74
CA LEU A 170 -5.52 -20.63 7.58
C LEU A 170 -5.46 -22.17 7.48
N GLU A 171 -4.50 -22.75 6.76
CA GLU A 171 -4.34 -24.21 6.63
C GLU A 171 -3.86 -24.86 7.94
N GLU A 172 -2.87 -24.27 8.61
CA GLU A 172 -2.44 -24.73 9.95
C GLU A 172 -3.56 -24.57 10.98
N PHE A 173 -4.38 -23.54 10.84
CA PHE A 173 -5.57 -23.27 11.67
C PHE A 173 -6.72 -24.25 11.39
N GLU A 174 -6.99 -24.58 10.13
CA GLU A 174 -7.95 -25.62 9.73
C GLU A 174 -7.51 -26.99 10.27
N GLN A 175 -6.22 -27.30 10.23
CA GLN A 175 -5.69 -28.54 10.83
C GLN A 175 -5.82 -28.56 12.36
N LEU A 176 -5.61 -27.43 13.04
CA LEU A 176 -5.85 -27.30 14.48
C LEU A 176 -7.34 -27.46 14.84
N LEU A 177 -8.25 -26.92 14.03
CA LEU A 177 -9.69 -27.10 14.17
C LEU A 177 -10.12 -28.56 13.95
N ILE A 178 -9.62 -29.21 12.90
CA ILE A 178 -9.86 -30.63 12.61
C ILE A 178 -9.33 -31.51 13.76
N ASN A 179 -8.16 -31.18 14.31
CA ASN A 179 -7.59 -31.89 15.45
C ASN A 179 -8.38 -31.63 16.74
N ALA A 180 -8.91 -30.42 16.95
CA ALA A 180 -9.80 -30.11 18.06
C ALA A 180 -11.12 -30.89 17.94
N GLU A 181 -11.74 -30.97 16.75
CA GLU A 181 -12.95 -31.76 16.49
C GLU A 181 -12.75 -33.24 16.79
N ARG A 182 -11.62 -33.83 16.38
CA ARG A 182 -11.26 -35.22 16.72
C ARG A 182 -11.17 -35.49 18.22
N TYR A 183 -10.92 -34.46 19.03
CA TYR A 183 -10.92 -34.53 20.49
C TYR A 183 -12.26 -34.10 21.13
N PHE A 184 -13.16 -33.41 20.41
CA PHE A 184 -14.33 -32.70 20.95
C PHE A 184 -15.71 -33.08 20.39
N ASP A 185 -15.84 -34.17 19.62
CA ASP A 185 -17.15 -34.79 19.32
C ASP A 185 -18.02 -35.11 20.57
N PHE A 186 -17.51 -34.87 21.78
CA PHE A 186 -18.20 -35.09 23.06
C PHE A 186 -18.76 -33.83 23.76
N PHE A 187 -18.46 -32.57 23.39
CA PHE A 187 -19.01 -31.40 24.10
C PHE A 187 -19.39 -30.18 23.23
N ASN A 188 -20.70 -29.88 23.23
CA ASN A 188 -21.37 -28.63 22.85
C ASN A 188 -20.90 -27.93 21.55
N GLY A 189 -21.41 -28.40 20.41
CA GLY A 189 -21.14 -27.89 19.06
C GLY A 189 -21.58 -26.45 18.73
N GLY A 190 -21.92 -25.61 19.71
CA GLY A 190 -22.34 -24.22 19.48
C GLY A 190 -21.18 -23.27 19.12
N GLU A 191 -20.09 -23.30 19.88
CA GLU A 191 -18.92 -22.43 19.64
C GLU A 191 -18.16 -22.83 18.36
N ILE A 192 -18.04 -24.12 18.08
CA ILE A 192 -17.44 -24.62 16.82
C ILE A 192 -18.29 -24.24 15.61
N SER A 193 -19.62 -24.28 15.72
CA SER A 193 -20.50 -23.89 14.61
C SER A 193 -20.37 -22.40 14.28
N GLN A 194 -20.27 -21.53 15.29
CA GLN A 194 -20.04 -20.09 15.09
C GLN A 194 -18.67 -19.80 14.45
N ILE A 195 -17.64 -20.55 14.83
CA ILE A 195 -16.30 -20.45 14.20
C ILE A 195 -16.37 -20.92 12.74
N LYS A 196 -17.08 -22.01 12.44
CA LYS A 196 -17.29 -22.49 11.07
C LYS A 196 -18.02 -21.49 10.19
N GLU A 197 -19.10 -20.90 10.71
CA GLU A 197 -19.87 -19.86 10.00
C GLU A 197 -19.01 -18.63 9.71
N SER A 198 -18.24 -18.17 10.70
CA SER A 198 -17.33 -17.04 10.53
C SER A 198 -16.21 -17.34 9.53
N LEU A 199 -15.67 -18.56 9.53
CA LEU A 199 -14.66 -18.99 8.57
C LEU A 199 -15.22 -19.03 7.15
N ALA A 200 -16.44 -19.55 6.97
CA ALA A 200 -17.12 -19.61 5.69
C ALA A 200 -17.41 -18.22 5.12
N GLU A 201 -17.83 -17.26 5.95
CA GLU A 201 -17.99 -15.86 5.51
C GLU A 201 -16.67 -15.24 5.05
N ILE A 202 -15.58 -15.45 5.80
CA ILE A 202 -14.26 -14.93 5.44
C ILE A 202 -13.79 -15.54 4.12
N LYS A 203 -13.99 -16.85 3.93
CA LYS A 203 -13.64 -17.55 2.69
C LYS A 203 -14.42 -17.00 1.50
N ASN A 204 -15.73 -16.83 1.63
CA ASN A 204 -16.56 -16.24 0.57
C ASN A 204 -16.12 -14.82 0.19
N LYS A 205 -15.76 -13.99 1.18
CA LYS A 205 -15.21 -12.64 0.92
C LYS A 205 -13.84 -12.70 0.24
N SER A 206 -12.99 -13.65 0.62
CA SER A 206 -11.71 -13.86 -0.03
C SER A 206 -11.87 -14.24 -1.50
N GLU A 207 -12.76 -15.19 -1.80
CA GLU A 207 -13.08 -15.59 -3.17
C GLU A 207 -13.68 -14.45 -4.00
N GLU A 208 -14.51 -13.59 -3.38
CA GLU A 208 -15.03 -12.39 -4.03
C GLU A 208 -13.91 -11.39 -4.36
N HIS A 209 -12.96 -11.19 -3.44
CA HIS A 209 -11.79 -10.34 -3.68
C HIS A 209 -10.87 -10.92 -4.76
N GLU A 210 -10.65 -12.22 -4.79
CA GLU A 210 -9.89 -12.89 -5.86
C GLU A 210 -10.54 -12.71 -7.22
N ARG A 211 -11.89 -12.84 -7.32
CA ARG A 211 -12.61 -12.54 -8.56
C ARG A 211 -12.45 -11.09 -8.98
N LYS A 212 -12.60 -10.13 -8.05
CA LYS A 212 -12.38 -8.71 -8.36
C LYS A 212 -10.94 -8.43 -8.83
N ILE A 213 -9.95 -9.08 -8.23
CA ILE A 213 -8.55 -8.99 -8.67
C ILE A 213 -8.41 -9.56 -10.07
N SER A 214 -9.02 -10.71 -10.36
CA SER A 214 -9.01 -11.31 -11.70
C SER A 214 -9.69 -10.41 -12.73
N ASP A 215 -10.81 -9.77 -12.40
CA ASP A 215 -11.51 -8.84 -13.29
C ASP A 215 -10.65 -7.60 -13.58
N LEU A 216 -9.98 -7.05 -12.56
CA LEU A 216 -9.04 -5.93 -12.73
C LEU A 216 -7.81 -6.33 -13.56
N GLN A 217 -7.29 -7.55 -13.37
CA GLN A 217 -6.20 -8.08 -14.19
C GLN A 217 -6.62 -8.26 -15.65
N ASN A 218 -7.88 -8.61 -15.92
CA ASN A 218 -8.41 -8.73 -17.28
C ASN A 218 -8.66 -7.35 -17.93
N LEU A 219 -8.94 -6.31 -17.13
CA LEU A 219 -9.08 -4.92 -17.62
C LEU A 219 -7.73 -4.24 -17.92
N LEU A 220 -6.65 -4.68 -17.27
CA LEU A 220 -5.32 -4.08 -17.40
C LEU A 220 -4.81 -4.08 -18.86
N PRO A 221 -4.90 -5.17 -19.66
CA PRO A 221 -4.50 -5.19 -21.07
C PRO A 221 -5.28 -4.20 -21.94
N GLU A 222 -6.59 -4.04 -21.71
CA GLU A 222 -7.42 -3.08 -22.48
C GLU A 222 -7.02 -1.63 -22.20
N ILE A 223 -6.66 -1.33 -20.94
CA ILE A 223 -6.14 -0.01 -20.55
C ILE A 223 -4.77 0.21 -21.19
N GLN A 224 -3.90 -0.80 -21.17
CA GLN A 224 -2.57 -0.76 -21.81
C GLN A 224 -2.68 -0.49 -23.32
N GLU A 225 -3.61 -1.15 -24.01
CA GLU A 225 -3.84 -0.96 -25.44
C GLU A 225 -4.32 0.47 -25.76
N LYS A 226 -5.25 1.00 -24.96
CA LYS A 226 -5.70 2.39 -25.10
C LYS A 226 -4.58 3.39 -24.86
N LEU A 227 -3.70 3.14 -23.90
CA LEU A 227 -2.50 3.94 -23.65
C LEU A 227 -1.55 3.93 -24.86
N ASN A 228 -1.24 2.75 -25.41
CA ASN A 228 -0.41 2.63 -26.60
C ASN A 228 -0.99 3.40 -27.80
N VAL A 229 -2.32 3.42 -27.98
CA VAL A 229 -2.97 4.20 -29.05
C VAL A 229 -2.79 5.71 -28.82
N ILE A 230 -2.86 6.17 -27.57
CA ILE A 230 -2.65 7.58 -27.23
C ILE A 230 -1.19 7.97 -27.47
N GLU A 231 -0.23 7.16 -27.02
CA GLU A 231 1.21 7.39 -27.24
C GLU A 231 1.55 7.47 -28.73
N ASN A 232 1.05 6.52 -29.54
CA ASN A 232 1.27 6.55 -30.99
C ASN A 232 0.69 7.81 -31.66
N LYS A 233 -0.46 8.31 -31.18
CA LYS A 233 -1.04 9.57 -31.69
C LYS A 233 -0.19 10.77 -31.30
N GLN A 234 0.36 10.77 -30.08
CA GLN A 234 1.24 11.81 -29.59
C GLN A 234 2.54 11.86 -30.41
N ASP A 235 3.18 10.72 -30.65
CA ASP A 235 4.39 10.63 -31.48
C ASP A 235 4.16 11.13 -32.91
N SER A 236 2.98 10.83 -33.48
CA SER A 236 2.57 11.34 -34.79
C SER A 236 2.45 12.86 -34.81
N ILE A 237 1.79 13.44 -33.80
CA ILE A 237 1.65 14.89 -33.66
C ILE A 237 3.02 15.56 -33.49
N ASP A 238 3.90 15.00 -32.65
CA ASP A 238 5.25 15.53 -32.44
C ASP A 238 6.11 15.48 -33.71
N GLY A 239 5.98 14.41 -34.50
CA GLY A 239 6.61 14.31 -35.82
C GLY A 239 6.13 15.38 -36.80
N GLN A 240 4.82 15.67 -36.81
CA GLN A 240 4.25 16.75 -37.62
C GLN A 240 4.76 18.12 -37.17
N PHE A 241 4.79 18.39 -35.86
CA PHE A 241 5.34 19.64 -35.32
C PHE A 241 6.81 19.84 -35.68
N LYS A 242 7.65 18.81 -35.52
CA LYS A 242 9.07 18.85 -35.95
C LYS A 242 9.19 19.20 -37.43
N THR A 243 8.36 18.60 -38.27
CA THR A 243 8.34 18.86 -39.72
C THR A 243 7.96 20.32 -40.03
N ILE A 244 6.94 20.86 -39.35
CA ILE A 244 6.52 22.26 -39.50
C ILE A 244 7.65 23.21 -39.07
N ILE A 245 8.29 22.95 -37.92
CA ILE A 245 9.41 23.75 -37.43
C ILE A 245 10.57 23.74 -38.43
N CYS A 246 10.93 22.58 -39.00
CA CYS A 246 11.97 22.48 -40.02
C CYS A 246 11.64 23.32 -41.26
N LYS A 247 10.38 23.29 -41.72
CA LYS A 247 9.93 24.10 -42.87
C LYS A 247 9.93 25.61 -42.58
N LEU A 248 9.61 26.01 -41.34
CA LEU A 248 9.63 27.41 -40.93
C LEU A 248 11.06 27.97 -40.80
N LYS A 249 12.05 27.13 -40.44
CA LYS A 249 13.47 27.53 -40.36
C LYS A 249 14.17 27.64 -41.73
N GLN A 250 13.56 27.12 -42.79
CA GLN A 250 14.10 27.11 -44.16
C GLN A 250 13.58 28.27 -45.03
N ASN A 251 12.62 29.05 -44.53
CA ASN A 251 12.19 30.34 -45.10
C ASN A 251 12.76 31.49 -44.26
#